data_AF-A0A6B3HAV0-F1
#
_entry.id   AF-A0A6B3HAV0-F1
#
_cell.length_a   1.000
_cell.length_b   1.000
_cell.length_c   1.000
_cell.angle_alpha   90.00
_cell.angle_beta   90.00
_cell.angle_gamma   90.00
#
_symmetry.space_group_name_H-M   'P 1'
#
loop_
_entity.id
_entity.type
_entity.pdbx_description
1 polymer ?
#
loop_
_entity_poly.entity_id
_entity_poly.type
_entity_poly.pdbx_seq_one_letter_code
_entity_poly.pdbx_strand_id
1 'polypeptide(L)'
;MAEPTTDPAPATGADPADAFDALAATRPRVRRDVLFTQTPGGVLFHNADGGFHLTGRTAYRFASLVLPHLTGRHRLDEVCAGFGPAQRAMAAELVRTLYARDFARDIPETDALRPAPEDAAGQRFAAQIAYIDHYTDAAPDRFARYRAARIAVLGTDETARWAALGLVRNGCGALGLAADFPDVAQEAARLADEGCPVSLDRLPDPAEGPGWAALEGYDVVVVSGHGAAGLTHRLLTEGVPEGRTLLPAWTFGERLVMGPLTDTTATTDATATGGCWSCALLRLGANVDGGTAAALWSEVAGGARGTEPGAPGPLTGPLAAMCGNLLAYEVFRVTSGVQPAETRGQVLIQDLQSLDVLAEPVPPHPRCRHCAPSGAPVPASPGTPEVPRTPSVAGAEEAQEVVDTLNATASALVRPHTGVFTRFDDDDLTQTPLKVSRVELALPDGTVRAVTAADIHHLAGARTRALHRAAVLHADHTVPAPAAGEEHGTPLAPAAFATFGGTDDTPAAA
;
A
#
# COMPACT_ATOMS: atom_id res chain seq x y z
N MET A 1 -14.02 -13.39 19.80
CA MET A 1 -15.48 -13.22 19.66
C MET A 1 -15.81 -11.82 20.15
N ALA A 2 -15.86 -10.85 19.24
CA ALA A 2 -16.23 -9.48 19.56
C ALA A 2 -17.76 -9.37 19.55
N GLU A 3 -18.34 -8.74 20.57
CA GLU A 3 -19.76 -8.39 20.59
C GLU A 3 -20.08 -7.39 19.47
N PRO A 4 -21.23 -7.51 18.78
CA PRO A 4 -21.62 -6.56 17.76
C PRO A 4 -22.08 -5.26 18.42
N THR A 5 -21.30 -4.20 18.24
CA THR A 5 -21.69 -2.82 18.55
C THR A 5 -22.96 -2.47 17.79
N THR A 6 -24.05 -2.30 18.52
CA THR A 6 -25.34 -1.85 17.98
C THR A 6 -25.36 -0.34 18.05
N ASP A 7 -24.80 0.34 17.04
CA ASP A 7 -24.97 1.78 16.93
C ASP A 7 -26.40 2.11 16.49
N PRO A 8 -27.11 3.02 17.19
CA PRO A 8 -28.42 3.48 16.75
C PRO A 8 -28.26 4.34 15.50
N ALA A 9 -29.04 4.03 14.46
CA ALA A 9 -29.11 4.79 13.22
C ALA A 9 -29.44 6.28 13.50
N PRO A 10 -28.83 7.23 12.76
CA PRO A 10 -29.16 8.64 12.92
C PRO A 10 -30.61 8.90 12.46
N ALA A 11 -31.36 9.62 13.28
CA ALA A 11 -32.70 10.08 12.93
C ALA A 11 -32.62 11.20 11.89
N THR A 12 -32.82 10.87 10.61
CA THR A 12 -32.99 11.86 9.54
C THR A 12 -34.46 12.07 9.21
N GLY A 13 -34.97 13.26 9.53
CA GLY A 13 -36.29 13.75 9.15
C GLY A 13 -36.37 14.25 7.71
N ALA A 14 -36.10 13.39 6.74
CA ALA A 14 -36.45 13.61 5.33
C ALA A 14 -37.75 12.86 5.01
N ASP A 15 -38.63 13.44 4.20
CA ASP A 15 -39.84 12.75 3.77
C ASP A 15 -39.43 11.48 2.99
N PRO A 16 -39.99 10.28 3.29
CA PRO A 16 -39.68 9.05 2.55
C PRO A 16 -39.87 9.16 1.03
N ALA A 17 -40.69 10.09 0.54
CA ALA A 17 -40.78 10.42 -0.88
C ALA A 17 -39.49 11.08 -1.42
N ASP A 18 -38.97 12.10 -0.73
CA ASP A 18 -37.73 12.82 -1.08
C ASP A 18 -36.52 11.87 -1.10
N ALA A 19 -36.52 10.91 -0.19
CA ALA A 19 -35.49 9.87 -0.07
C ALA A 19 -35.42 8.92 -1.28
N PHE A 20 -36.57 8.57 -1.87
CA PHE A 20 -36.63 7.71 -3.05
C PHE A 20 -36.28 8.50 -4.30
N ASP A 21 -36.80 9.73 -4.45
CA ASP A 21 -36.56 10.57 -5.62
C ASP A 21 -35.06 10.90 -5.77
N ALA A 22 -34.33 11.08 -4.66
CA ALA A 22 -32.88 11.26 -4.67
C ALA A 22 -32.10 10.06 -5.22
N LEU A 23 -32.64 8.83 -5.10
CA LEU A 23 -31.97 7.59 -5.55
C LEU A 23 -32.60 6.99 -6.81
N ALA A 24 -33.75 7.50 -7.26
CA ALA A 24 -34.55 6.93 -8.34
C ALA A 24 -33.77 6.78 -9.65
N ALA A 25 -32.91 7.75 -9.97
CA ALA A 25 -32.10 7.74 -11.18
C ALA A 25 -30.82 6.88 -11.09
N THR A 26 -30.46 6.43 -9.88
CA THR A 26 -29.24 5.62 -9.68
C THR A 26 -29.42 4.20 -10.20
N ARG A 27 -28.32 3.57 -10.60
CA ARG A 27 -28.25 2.18 -11.08
C ARG A 27 -27.46 1.33 -10.07
N PRO A 28 -28.09 0.93 -8.97
CA PRO A 28 -27.43 0.16 -7.92
C PRO A 28 -26.90 -1.18 -8.42
N ARG A 29 -25.63 -1.44 -8.17
CA ARG A 29 -24.99 -2.75 -8.32
C ARG A 29 -24.45 -3.23 -6.98
N VAL A 30 -24.96 -4.36 -6.51
CA VAL A 30 -24.45 -5.02 -5.29
C VAL A 30 -23.11 -5.68 -5.59
N ARG A 31 -22.14 -5.56 -4.67
CA ARG A 31 -20.86 -6.26 -4.78
C ARG A 31 -21.09 -7.77 -4.77
N ARG A 32 -20.27 -8.50 -5.53
CA ARG A 32 -20.48 -9.94 -5.75
C ARG A 32 -20.14 -10.83 -4.55
N ASP A 33 -19.45 -10.27 -3.56
CA ASP A 33 -19.04 -10.91 -2.29
C ASP A 33 -20.05 -10.66 -1.16
N VAL A 34 -21.14 -9.93 -1.43
CA VAL A 34 -22.20 -9.68 -0.45
C VAL A 34 -23.03 -10.94 -0.28
N LEU A 35 -22.99 -11.46 0.93
CA LEU A 35 -23.85 -12.53 1.42
C LEU A 35 -24.92 -11.94 2.33
N PHE A 36 -26.13 -12.49 2.27
CA PHE A 36 -27.21 -12.08 3.16
C PHE A 36 -27.96 -13.27 3.74
N THR A 37 -28.26 -13.22 5.04
CA THR A 37 -28.86 -14.33 5.79
C THR A 37 -30.03 -13.86 6.63
N GLN A 38 -31.06 -14.71 6.76
CA GLN A 38 -32.22 -14.40 7.58
C GLN A 38 -31.86 -14.49 9.07
N THR A 39 -32.26 -13.49 9.85
CA THR A 39 -32.15 -13.48 11.31
C THR A 39 -33.53 -13.38 11.95
N PRO A 40 -33.71 -13.71 13.25
CA PRO A 40 -34.99 -13.56 13.94
C PRO A 40 -35.56 -12.13 13.88
N GLY A 41 -34.68 -11.13 13.77
CA GLY A 41 -35.03 -9.72 13.71
C GLY A 41 -35.07 -9.10 12.31
N GLY A 42 -34.66 -9.83 11.25
CA GLY A 42 -34.60 -9.28 9.88
C GLY A 42 -33.59 -9.99 8.99
N VAL A 43 -32.60 -9.25 8.48
CA VAL A 43 -31.55 -9.76 7.58
C VAL A 43 -30.17 -9.23 7.98
N LEU A 44 -29.17 -10.10 7.95
CA LEU A 44 -27.76 -9.76 8.09
C LEU A 44 -27.10 -9.76 6.72
N PHE A 45 -26.46 -8.66 6.37
CA PHE A 45 -25.55 -8.54 5.24
C PHE A 45 -24.12 -8.66 5.71
N HIS A 46 -23.28 -9.41 5.02
CA HIS A 46 -21.85 -9.45 5.29
C HIS A 46 -21.03 -9.68 4.02
N ASN A 47 -19.80 -9.19 4.02
CA ASN A 47 -18.77 -9.46 3.02
C ASN A 47 -17.43 -9.76 3.74
N ALA A 48 -16.30 -9.68 3.04
CA ALA A 48 -14.99 -9.88 3.65
C ALA A 48 -14.59 -8.75 4.63
N ASP A 49 -15.13 -7.55 4.42
CA ASP A 49 -14.74 -6.33 5.13
C ASP A 49 -15.59 -6.08 6.39
N GLY A 50 -16.80 -6.65 6.47
CA GLY A 50 -17.67 -6.50 7.62
C GLY A 50 -19.12 -6.92 7.36
N GLY A 51 -20.04 -6.41 8.17
CA GLY A 51 -21.47 -6.72 8.03
C GLY A 51 -22.39 -5.77 8.77
N PHE A 52 -23.66 -5.79 8.42
CA PHE A 52 -24.70 -4.99 9.07
C PHE A 52 -26.05 -5.68 9.11
N HIS A 53 -26.83 -5.34 10.14
CA HIS A 53 -28.20 -5.82 10.31
C HIS A 53 -29.21 -4.80 9.80
N LEU A 54 -30.21 -5.29 9.07
CA LEU A 54 -31.43 -4.54 8.76
C LEU A 54 -32.60 -5.19 9.50
N THR A 55 -33.17 -4.44 10.44
CA THR A 55 -34.26 -4.90 11.30
C THR A 55 -35.61 -4.78 10.60
N GLY A 56 -36.42 -5.82 10.67
CA GLY A 56 -37.78 -5.83 10.13
C GLY A 56 -38.25 -7.23 9.79
N ARG A 57 -39.47 -7.58 10.21
CA ARG A 57 -40.03 -8.93 10.00
C ARG A 57 -40.13 -9.34 8.52
N THR A 58 -40.23 -8.36 7.61
CA THR A 58 -40.31 -8.57 6.16
C THR A 58 -39.00 -8.24 5.43
N ALA A 59 -37.96 -7.78 6.15
CA ALA A 59 -36.73 -7.28 5.56
C ALA A 59 -36.02 -8.33 4.71
N TYR A 60 -35.87 -9.57 5.23
CA TYR A 60 -35.26 -10.66 4.48
C TYR A 60 -36.00 -10.97 3.18
N ARG A 61 -37.33 -11.12 3.24
CA ARG A 61 -38.15 -11.38 2.04
C ARG A 61 -38.03 -10.26 1.02
N PHE A 62 -38.00 -9.01 1.48
CA PHE A 62 -37.86 -7.86 0.58
C PHE A 62 -36.47 -7.83 -0.07
N ALA A 63 -35.41 -8.01 0.72
CA ALA A 63 -34.04 -8.10 0.24
C ALA A 63 -33.89 -9.23 -0.81
N SER A 64 -34.43 -10.42 -0.55
CA SER A 64 -34.41 -11.55 -1.50
C SER A 64 -35.09 -11.25 -2.83
N LEU A 65 -36.06 -10.33 -2.86
CA LEU A 65 -36.76 -9.93 -4.08
C LEU A 65 -36.03 -8.81 -4.82
N VAL A 66 -35.47 -7.83 -4.11
CA VAL A 66 -34.88 -6.64 -4.71
C VAL A 66 -33.42 -6.85 -5.13
N LEU A 67 -32.59 -7.46 -4.27
CA LEU A 67 -31.15 -7.63 -4.51
C LEU A 67 -30.80 -8.29 -5.86
N PRO A 68 -31.49 -9.34 -6.34
CA PRO A 68 -31.18 -9.96 -7.64
C PRO A 68 -31.32 -9.01 -8.83
N HIS A 69 -32.07 -7.91 -8.68
CA HIS A 69 -32.26 -6.90 -9.72
C HIS A 69 -31.26 -5.74 -9.64
N LEU A 70 -30.56 -5.59 -8.52
CA LEU A 70 -29.53 -4.56 -8.29
C LEU A 70 -28.21 -4.98 -8.97
N THR A 71 -28.25 -5.08 -10.29
CA THR A 71 -27.14 -5.52 -11.16
C THR A 71 -26.41 -4.34 -11.82
N GLY A 72 -26.81 -3.10 -11.54
CA GLY A 72 -26.34 -1.89 -12.22
C GLY A 72 -26.90 -1.68 -13.64
N ARG A 73 -27.71 -2.62 -14.17
CA ARG A 73 -28.33 -2.48 -15.50
C ARG A 73 -29.61 -1.66 -15.47
N HIS A 74 -30.34 -1.71 -14.37
CA HIS A 74 -31.63 -1.05 -14.20
C HIS A 74 -31.51 0.10 -13.22
N ARG A 75 -32.25 1.18 -13.48
CA ARG A 75 -32.42 2.26 -12.51
C ARG A 75 -33.30 1.81 -11.34
N LEU A 76 -33.15 2.45 -10.19
CA LEU A 76 -33.94 2.10 -9.02
C LEU A 76 -35.45 2.30 -9.24
N ASP A 77 -35.84 3.33 -10.00
CA ASP A 77 -37.25 3.55 -10.37
C ASP A 77 -37.83 2.49 -11.31
N GLU A 78 -37.02 1.95 -12.22
CA GLU A 78 -37.37 0.82 -13.07
C GLU A 78 -37.56 -0.46 -12.23
N VAL A 79 -36.64 -0.73 -11.29
CA VAL A 79 -36.74 -1.89 -10.38
C VAL A 79 -37.98 -1.78 -9.48
N CYS A 80 -38.32 -0.57 -9.04
CA CYS A 80 -39.47 -0.30 -8.19
C CYS A 80 -40.75 0.03 -8.98
N ALA A 81 -40.78 -0.24 -10.30
CA ALA A 81 -41.99 -0.03 -11.09
C ALA A 81 -43.14 -0.88 -10.53
N GLY A 82 -44.26 -0.22 -10.19
CA GLY A 82 -45.42 -0.86 -9.56
C GLY A 82 -45.36 -1.01 -8.03
N PHE A 83 -44.28 -0.58 -7.37
CA PHE A 83 -44.22 -0.54 -5.91
C PHE A 83 -45.04 0.61 -5.34
N GLY A 84 -45.79 0.36 -4.26
CA GLY A 84 -46.48 1.40 -3.49
C GLY A 84 -45.50 2.27 -2.69
N PRO A 85 -45.97 3.39 -2.11
CA PRO A 85 -45.10 4.36 -1.41
C PRO A 85 -44.25 3.74 -0.30
N ALA A 86 -44.82 2.82 0.49
CA ALA A 86 -44.10 2.15 1.57
C ALA A 86 -42.99 1.21 1.05
N GLN A 87 -43.21 0.49 -0.04
CA GLN A 87 -42.20 -0.37 -0.64
C GLN A 87 -41.08 0.45 -1.31
N ARG A 88 -41.40 1.59 -1.92
CA ARG A 88 -40.41 2.53 -2.45
C ARG A 88 -39.51 3.10 -1.35
N ALA A 89 -40.10 3.50 -0.23
CA ALA A 89 -39.34 3.97 0.94
C ALA A 89 -38.37 2.89 1.45
N MET A 90 -38.83 1.64 1.56
CA MET A 90 -37.98 0.51 1.98
C MET A 90 -36.88 0.18 0.96
N ALA A 91 -37.15 0.33 -0.35
CA ALA A 91 -36.12 0.19 -1.40
C ALA A 91 -35.05 1.29 -1.28
N ALA A 92 -35.46 2.53 -1.10
CA ALA A 92 -34.56 3.66 -0.92
C ALA A 92 -33.69 3.50 0.33
N GLU A 93 -34.27 3.07 1.45
CA GLU A 93 -33.53 2.80 2.69
C GLU A 93 -32.51 1.67 2.51
N LEU A 94 -32.90 0.58 1.85
CA LEU A 94 -31.99 -0.52 1.54
C LEU A 94 -30.81 -0.06 0.68
N VAL A 95 -31.08 0.60 -0.46
CA VAL A 95 -30.03 1.07 -1.38
C VAL A 95 -29.13 2.09 -0.71
N ARG A 96 -29.69 3.05 0.02
CA ARG A 96 -28.92 4.02 0.80
C ARG A 96 -27.98 3.33 1.78
N THR A 97 -28.49 2.32 2.49
CA THR A 97 -27.69 1.57 3.47
C THR A 97 -26.58 0.78 2.79
N LEU A 98 -26.85 0.18 1.63
CA LEU A 98 -25.85 -0.54 0.84
C LEU A 98 -24.77 0.41 0.32
N TYR A 99 -25.12 1.60 -0.17
CA TYR A 99 -24.14 2.61 -0.60
C TYR A 99 -23.30 3.15 0.57
N ALA A 100 -23.96 3.52 1.68
CA ALA A 100 -23.28 4.06 2.85
C ALA A 100 -22.25 3.10 3.47
N ARG A 101 -22.43 1.79 3.26
CA ARG A 101 -21.53 0.75 3.78
C ARG A 101 -20.63 0.13 2.70
N ASP A 102 -20.64 0.64 1.47
CA ASP A 102 -19.89 0.11 0.32
C ASP A 102 -20.25 -1.34 -0.05
N PHE A 103 -21.50 -1.76 0.17
CA PHE A 103 -22.03 -3.06 -0.26
C PHE A 103 -22.64 -3.00 -1.67
N ALA A 104 -22.94 -1.79 -2.14
CA ALA A 104 -23.35 -1.53 -3.51
C ALA A 104 -22.75 -0.22 -4.00
N ARG A 105 -22.71 -0.03 -5.32
CA ARG A 105 -22.23 1.20 -5.97
C ARG A 105 -23.22 1.64 -7.04
N ASP A 106 -23.30 2.94 -7.26
CA ASP A 106 -24.06 3.51 -8.36
C ASP A 106 -23.23 3.39 -9.65
N ILE A 107 -23.75 2.68 -10.65
CA ILE A 107 -23.03 2.44 -11.90
C ILE A 107 -23.33 3.56 -12.89
N PRO A 108 -22.30 4.25 -13.42
CA PRO A 108 -22.48 5.25 -14.46
C PRO A 108 -23.24 4.69 -15.66
N GLU A 109 -24.12 5.50 -16.27
CA GLU A 109 -24.93 5.06 -17.41
C GLU A 109 -24.08 4.54 -18.58
N THR A 110 -22.94 5.18 -18.83
CA THR A 110 -21.97 4.76 -19.85
C THR A 110 -21.47 3.33 -19.65
N ASP A 111 -21.37 2.88 -18.40
CA ASP A 111 -20.94 1.53 -18.06
C ASP A 111 -22.10 0.55 -17.98
N ALA A 112 -23.26 0.99 -17.51
CA ALA A 112 -24.47 0.18 -17.51
C ALA A 112 -24.92 -0.24 -18.92
N LEU A 113 -24.78 0.68 -19.89
CA LEU A 113 -25.13 0.46 -21.29
C LEU A 113 -23.99 -0.15 -22.12
N ARG A 114 -22.83 -0.39 -21.50
CA ARG A 114 -21.66 -0.92 -22.20
C ARG A 114 -21.92 -2.36 -22.62
N PRO A 115 -21.73 -2.71 -23.90
CA PRO A 115 -21.86 -4.09 -24.34
C PRO A 115 -20.76 -4.94 -23.69
N ALA A 116 -21.11 -6.19 -23.35
CA ALA A 116 -20.10 -7.16 -22.98
C ALA A 116 -19.17 -7.38 -24.19
N PRO A 117 -17.84 -7.49 -24.01
CA PRO A 117 -16.96 -7.76 -25.13
C PRO A 117 -17.25 -9.16 -25.68
N GLU A 118 -17.69 -9.20 -26.94
CA GLU A 118 -18.09 -10.43 -27.65
C GLU A 118 -16.92 -11.05 -28.43
N ASP A 119 -15.76 -10.38 -28.47
CA ASP A 119 -14.56 -10.92 -29.07
C ASP A 119 -14.03 -12.13 -28.28
N ALA A 120 -13.14 -12.91 -28.91
CA ALA A 120 -12.60 -14.12 -28.31
C ALA A 120 -11.95 -13.85 -26.93
N ALA A 121 -11.26 -12.71 -26.79
CA ALA A 121 -10.64 -12.29 -25.55
C ALA A 121 -11.67 -11.96 -24.45
N GLY A 122 -12.73 -11.24 -24.77
CA GLY A 122 -13.82 -10.92 -23.85
C GLY A 122 -14.52 -12.17 -23.32
N GLN A 123 -14.76 -13.15 -24.18
CA GLN A 123 -15.34 -14.44 -23.78
C GLN A 123 -14.35 -15.27 -22.95
N ARG A 124 -13.10 -15.38 -23.39
CA ARG A 124 -12.07 -16.20 -22.75
C ARG A 124 -11.68 -15.70 -21.36
N PHE A 125 -11.66 -14.38 -21.17
CA PHE A 125 -11.26 -13.73 -19.92
C PHE A 125 -12.44 -13.06 -19.21
N ALA A 126 -13.66 -13.57 -19.44
CA ALA A 126 -14.87 -13.07 -18.79
C ALA A 126 -14.75 -13.07 -17.25
N ALA A 127 -14.01 -14.02 -16.67
CA ALA A 127 -13.74 -14.10 -15.23
C ALA A 127 -12.84 -12.95 -14.73
N GLN A 128 -11.80 -12.57 -15.49
CA GLN A 128 -10.92 -11.44 -15.16
C GLN A 128 -11.66 -10.10 -15.33
N ILE A 129 -12.47 -9.95 -16.38
CA ILE A 129 -13.31 -8.75 -16.57
C ILE A 129 -14.32 -8.64 -15.43
N ALA A 130 -14.96 -9.75 -15.06
CA ALA A 130 -15.85 -9.86 -13.91
C ALA A 130 -15.17 -9.49 -12.59
N TYR A 131 -13.91 -9.87 -12.41
CA TYR A 131 -13.10 -9.49 -11.26
C TYR A 131 -12.85 -7.98 -11.24
N ILE A 132 -12.49 -7.38 -12.38
CA ILE A 132 -12.30 -5.93 -12.46
C ILE A 132 -13.60 -5.18 -12.13
N ASP A 133 -14.71 -5.62 -12.74
CA ASP A 133 -16.07 -5.09 -12.53
C ASP A 133 -16.53 -5.16 -11.06
N HIS A 134 -16.00 -6.11 -10.30
CA HIS A 134 -16.27 -6.21 -8.87
C HIS A 134 -15.72 -5.01 -8.08
N TYR A 135 -14.51 -4.54 -8.41
CA TYR A 135 -13.80 -3.49 -7.67
C TYR A 135 -13.89 -2.11 -8.31
N THR A 136 -14.10 -2.01 -9.62
CA THR A 136 -14.07 -0.73 -10.33
C THR A 136 -14.88 -0.74 -11.61
N ASP A 137 -15.16 0.46 -12.10
CA ASP A 137 -15.93 0.78 -13.30
C ASP A 137 -15.11 0.56 -14.58
N ALA A 138 -15.76 0.63 -15.75
CA ALA A 138 -15.15 0.47 -17.07
C ALA A 138 -14.32 -0.82 -17.25
N ALA A 139 -14.75 -1.93 -16.63
CA ALA A 139 -14.00 -3.18 -16.58
C ALA A 139 -13.50 -3.72 -17.95
N PRO A 140 -14.30 -3.69 -19.04
CA PRO A 140 -13.81 -4.06 -20.37
C PRO A 140 -12.60 -3.24 -20.85
N ASP A 141 -12.63 -1.91 -20.71
CA ASP A 141 -11.52 -1.04 -21.14
C ASP A 141 -10.28 -1.26 -20.27
N ARG A 142 -10.48 -1.44 -18.97
CA ARG A 142 -9.40 -1.73 -18.03
C ARG A 142 -8.71 -3.05 -18.36
N PHE A 143 -9.48 -4.08 -18.71
CA PHE A 143 -8.93 -5.34 -19.19
C PHE A 143 -8.21 -5.17 -20.53
N ALA A 144 -8.79 -4.41 -21.47
CA ALA A 144 -8.15 -4.11 -22.75
C ALA A 144 -6.81 -3.39 -22.56
N ARG A 145 -6.72 -2.43 -21.61
CA ARG A 145 -5.45 -1.78 -21.22
C ARG A 145 -4.43 -2.77 -20.68
N TYR A 146 -4.83 -3.68 -19.79
CA TYR A 146 -3.93 -4.74 -19.31
C TYR A 146 -3.41 -5.60 -20.47
N ARG A 147 -4.29 -6.04 -21.36
CA ARG A 147 -3.91 -6.88 -22.50
C ARG A 147 -2.97 -6.15 -23.47
N ALA A 148 -3.15 -4.84 -23.63
CA ALA A 148 -2.32 -4.00 -24.49
C ALA A 148 -0.96 -3.64 -23.86
N ALA A 149 -0.82 -3.72 -22.54
CA ALA A 149 0.41 -3.42 -21.85
C ALA A 149 1.52 -4.42 -22.23
N ARG A 150 2.72 -3.89 -22.48
CA ARG A 150 3.93 -4.65 -22.79
C ARG A 150 4.72 -4.87 -21.51
N ILE A 151 4.88 -6.12 -21.09
CA ILE A 151 5.51 -6.46 -19.82
C ILE A 151 6.85 -7.15 -20.07
N ALA A 152 7.92 -6.68 -19.42
CA ALA A 152 9.24 -7.31 -19.46
C ALA A 152 9.49 -8.07 -18.16
N VAL A 153 9.86 -9.35 -18.24
CA VAL A 153 10.25 -10.16 -17.08
C VAL A 153 11.75 -10.46 -17.17
N LEU A 154 12.52 -9.74 -16.37
CA LEU A 154 13.97 -9.87 -16.21
C LEU A 154 14.27 -10.80 -15.04
N GLY A 155 14.14 -12.09 -15.30
CA GLY A 155 14.56 -13.16 -14.42
C GLY A 155 14.62 -14.48 -15.19
N THR A 156 15.49 -15.38 -14.76
CA THR A 156 15.75 -16.66 -15.44
C THR A 156 15.39 -17.88 -14.60
N ASP A 157 14.76 -17.66 -13.45
CA ASP A 157 14.46 -18.67 -12.43
C ASP A 157 12.98 -19.11 -12.45
N GLU A 158 12.61 -19.98 -11.52
CA GLU A 158 11.23 -20.48 -11.43
C GLU A 158 10.23 -19.38 -11.03
N THR A 159 10.67 -18.37 -10.28
CA THR A 159 9.86 -17.19 -9.94
C THR A 159 9.46 -16.43 -11.20
N ALA A 160 10.43 -16.13 -12.08
CA ALA A 160 10.20 -15.48 -13.36
C ALA A 160 9.27 -16.31 -14.26
N ARG A 161 9.47 -17.63 -14.30
CA ARG A 161 8.58 -18.57 -15.00
C ARG A 161 7.13 -18.45 -14.50
N TRP A 162 6.91 -18.50 -13.20
CA TRP A 162 5.56 -18.41 -12.62
C TRP A 162 4.92 -17.04 -12.81
N ALA A 163 5.69 -15.95 -12.74
CA ALA A 163 5.21 -14.62 -13.08
C ALA A 163 4.76 -14.54 -14.54
N ALA A 164 5.60 -14.99 -15.47
CA ALA A 164 5.26 -15.05 -16.89
C ALA A 164 4.00 -15.87 -17.17
N LEU A 165 3.91 -17.07 -16.59
CA LEU A 165 2.74 -17.94 -16.76
C LEU A 165 1.47 -17.32 -16.17
N GLY A 166 1.56 -16.69 -15.00
CA GLY A 166 0.46 -15.97 -14.35
C GLY A 166 -0.04 -14.81 -15.21
N LEU A 167 0.86 -14.04 -15.81
CA LEU A 167 0.52 -12.94 -16.71
C LEU A 167 -0.25 -13.43 -17.95
N VAL A 168 0.28 -14.44 -18.63
CA VAL A 168 -0.34 -15.04 -19.83
C VAL A 168 -1.71 -15.62 -19.50
N ARG A 169 -1.84 -16.41 -18.44
CA ARG A 169 -3.10 -17.03 -18.02
C ARG A 169 -4.19 -16.02 -17.64
N ASN A 170 -3.80 -14.80 -17.25
CA ASN A 170 -4.72 -13.73 -16.93
C ASN A 170 -5.00 -12.79 -18.11
N GLY A 171 -4.39 -13.01 -19.28
CA GLY A 171 -4.71 -12.29 -20.51
C GLY A 171 -3.71 -11.21 -20.94
N CYS A 172 -2.46 -11.27 -20.47
CA CYS A 172 -1.38 -10.44 -21.02
C CYS A 172 -1.21 -10.72 -22.52
N GLY A 173 -1.16 -9.67 -23.34
CA GLY A 173 -1.04 -9.77 -24.80
C GLY A 173 0.38 -9.63 -25.34
N ALA A 174 1.32 -9.07 -24.56
CA ALA A 174 2.70 -8.86 -25.00
C ALA A 174 3.69 -8.99 -23.83
N LEU A 175 4.60 -9.95 -23.95
CA LEU A 175 5.53 -10.35 -22.89
C LEU A 175 6.96 -10.51 -23.43
N GLY A 176 7.90 -9.83 -22.80
CA GLY A 176 9.34 -10.02 -22.99
C GLY A 176 9.91 -10.94 -21.93
N LEU A 177 10.70 -11.94 -22.32
CA LEU A 177 11.29 -12.92 -21.40
C LEU A 177 12.82 -12.96 -21.51
N ALA A 178 13.48 -12.92 -20.35
CA ALA A 178 14.93 -13.09 -20.24
C ALA A 178 15.40 -14.55 -20.42
N ALA A 179 14.50 -15.53 -20.30
CA ALA A 179 14.77 -16.96 -20.47
C ALA A 179 13.62 -17.68 -21.18
N ASP A 180 13.89 -18.85 -21.75
CA ASP A 180 12.89 -19.64 -22.43
C ASP A 180 12.15 -20.55 -21.44
N PHE A 181 10.84 -20.36 -21.32
CA PHE A 181 9.96 -21.15 -20.48
C PHE A 181 8.96 -21.94 -21.35
N PRO A 182 9.18 -23.26 -21.58
CA PRO A 182 8.39 -24.03 -22.53
C PRO A 182 6.89 -24.05 -22.25
N ASP A 183 6.50 -24.02 -20.99
CA ASP A 183 5.09 -24.01 -20.56
C ASP A 183 4.41 -22.66 -20.77
N VAL A 184 5.15 -21.55 -20.66
CA VAL A 184 4.66 -20.22 -21.04
C VAL A 184 4.41 -20.16 -22.55
N ALA A 185 5.34 -20.69 -23.35
CA ALA A 185 5.17 -20.77 -24.81
C ALA A 185 3.98 -21.67 -25.21
N GLN A 186 3.80 -22.80 -24.51
CA GLN A 186 2.67 -23.70 -24.74
C GLN A 186 1.33 -23.03 -24.39
N GLU A 187 1.26 -22.32 -23.27
CA GLU A 187 0.07 -21.56 -22.87
C GLU A 187 -0.26 -20.45 -23.88
N ALA A 188 0.75 -19.70 -24.33
CA ALA A 188 0.59 -18.66 -25.34
C ALA A 188 0.08 -19.23 -26.68
N ALA A 189 0.61 -20.38 -27.11
CA ALA A 189 0.14 -21.07 -28.31
C ALA A 189 -1.33 -21.52 -28.18
N ARG A 190 -1.72 -22.09 -27.04
CA ARG A 190 -3.12 -22.46 -26.76
C ARG A 190 -4.05 -21.24 -26.82
N LEU A 191 -3.65 -20.12 -26.21
CA LEU A 191 -4.44 -18.90 -26.26
C LEU A 191 -4.55 -18.34 -27.69
N ALA A 192 -3.50 -18.46 -28.50
CA ALA A 192 -3.56 -18.06 -29.91
C ALA A 192 -4.58 -18.91 -30.69
N ASP A 193 -4.63 -20.23 -30.46
CA ASP A 193 -5.63 -21.12 -31.05
C ASP A 193 -7.06 -20.76 -30.61
N GLU A 194 -7.22 -20.23 -29.40
CA GLU A 194 -8.48 -19.70 -28.85
C GLU A 194 -8.79 -18.26 -29.33
N GLY A 195 -8.02 -17.70 -30.27
CA GLY A 195 -8.25 -16.35 -30.82
C GLY A 195 -7.71 -15.22 -29.94
N CYS A 196 -6.86 -15.53 -28.96
CA CYS A 196 -6.28 -14.61 -27.98
C CYS A 196 -4.74 -14.59 -28.08
N PRO A 197 -4.14 -14.13 -29.20
CA PRO A 197 -2.70 -14.24 -29.42
C PRO A 197 -1.87 -13.44 -28.41
N VAL A 198 -0.72 -14.01 -28.02
CA VAL A 198 0.27 -13.39 -27.12
C VAL A 198 1.60 -13.24 -27.86
N SER A 199 2.15 -12.03 -27.89
CA SER A 199 3.49 -11.77 -28.43
C SER A 199 4.53 -12.12 -27.38
N LEU A 200 5.47 -13.01 -27.74
CA LEU A 200 6.60 -13.37 -26.89
C LEU A 200 7.90 -12.85 -27.53
N ASP A 201 8.55 -11.91 -26.86
CA ASP A 201 9.80 -11.29 -27.29
C ASP A 201 10.97 -11.78 -26.41
N ARG A 202 12.17 -11.92 -26.97
CA ARG A 202 13.36 -12.29 -26.19
C ARG A 202 14.05 -11.04 -25.65
N LEU A 203 14.29 -11.02 -24.34
CA LEU A 203 15.06 -9.98 -23.65
C LEU A 203 16.53 -10.39 -23.49
N PRO A 204 17.45 -9.41 -23.30
CA PRO A 204 18.83 -9.68 -22.91
C PRO A 204 18.91 -10.46 -21.60
N ASP A 205 20.04 -11.13 -21.40
CA ASP A 205 20.31 -11.82 -20.13
C ASP A 205 20.44 -10.79 -18.99
N PRO A 206 19.68 -10.91 -17.88
CA PRO A 206 19.80 -10.06 -16.71
C PRO A 206 21.24 -9.95 -16.17
N ALA A 207 22.06 -11.00 -16.33
CA ALA A 207 23.46 -11.02 -15.91
C ALA A 207 24.35 -10.05 -16.70
N GLU A 208 23.96 -9.67 -17.93
CA GLU A 208 24.63 -8.61 -18.70
C GLU A 208 24.32 -7.21 -18.17
N GLY A 209 23.32 -7.09 -17.31
CA GLY A 209 22.82 -5.83 -16.79
C GLY A 209 22.24 -4.96 -17.91
N PRO A 210 21.10 -5.31 -18.51
CA PRO A 210 20.46 -4.44 -19.48
C PRO A 210 20.02 -3.12 -18.82
N GLY A 211 20.27 -2.00 -19.50
CA GLY A 211 19.73 -0.68 -19.14
C GLY A 211 18.38 -0.40 -19.81
N TRP A 212 17.80 0.77 -19.54
CA TRP A 212 16.47 1.13 -20.06
C TRP A 212 16.36 1.17 -21.59
N ALA A 213 17.47 1.42 -22.29
CA ALA A 213 17.53 1.40 -23.75
C ALA A 213 17.21 0.00 -24.32
N ALA A 214 17.63 -1.08 -23.65
CA ALA A 214 17.33 -2.44 -24.07
C ALA A 214 15.89 -2.87 -23.74
N LEU A 215 15.19 -2.07 -22.93
CA LEU A 215 13.83 -2.30 -22.46
C LEU A 215 12.85 -1.30 -23.09
N GLU A 216 13.21 -0.69 -24.21
CA GLU A 216 12.36 0.25 -24.93
C GLU A 216 11.04 -0.41 -25.37
N GLY A 217 9.94 0.31 -25.18
CA GLY A 217 8.61 -0.15 -25.52
C GLY A 217 7.95 -1.08 -24.50
N TYR A 218 8.54 -1.33 -23.34
CA TYR A 218 7.87 -2.01 -22.22
C TYR A 218 7.34 -1.03 -21.20
N ASP A 219 6.08 -1.22 -20.78
CA ASP A 219 5.38 -0.37 -19.81
C ASP A 219 5.73 -0.76 -18.37
N VAL A 220 5.89 -2.07 -18.13
CA VAL A 220 6.21 -2.62 -16.81
C VAL A 220 7.42 -3.55 -16.91
N VAL A 221 8.42 -3.32 -16.07
CA VAL A 221 9.63 -4.15 -15.95
C VAL A 221 9.60 -4.84 -14.60
N VAL A 222 9.46 -6.16 -14.62
CA VAL A 222 9.57 -7.04 -13.45
C VAL A 222 11.00 -7.55 -13.37
N VAL A 223 11.66 -7.38 -12.22
CA VAL A 223 13.00 -7.90 -11.97
C VAL A 223 12.93 -8.94 -10.87
N SER A 224 13.38 -10.16 -11.13
CA SER A 224 13.33 -11.25 -10.14
C SER A 224 14.53 -12.20 -10.23
N GLY A 225 14.73 -12.97 -9.18
CA GLY A 225 15.76 -14.00 -9.11
C GLY A 225 17.14 -13.47 -8.74
N HIS A 226 18.17 -14.25 -9.05
CA HIS A 226 19.54 -13.93 -8.66
C HIS A 226 20.04 -12.65 -9.33
N GLY A 227 20.68 -11.75 -8.57
CA GLY A 227 21.14 -10.45 -9.06
C GLY A 227 20.03 -9.41 -9.24
N ALA A 228 18.79 -9.71 -8.86
CA ALA A 228 17.67 -8.77 -8.96
C ALA A 228 17.93 -7.46 -8.22
N ALA A 229 18.58 -7.52 -7.05
CA ALA A 229 18.98 -6.34 -6.28
C ALA A 229 19.92 -5.42 -7.09
N GLY A 230 20.98 -5.99 -7.68
CA GLY A 230 21.94 -5.28 -8.52
C GLY A 230 21.28 -4.61 -9.73
N LEU A 231 20.49 -5.38 -10.48
CA LEU A 231 19.81 -4.89 -11.68
C LEU A 231 18.77 -3.82 -11.34
N THR A 232 17.98 -4.02 -10.27
CA THR A 232 17.00 -3.03 -9.79
C THR A 232 17.68 -1.72 -9.45
N HIS A 233 18.76 -1.75 -8.66
CA HIS A 233 19.50 -0.55 -8.31
C HIS A 233 20.06 0.17 -9.53
N ARG A 234 20.60 -0.57 -10.50
CA ARG A 234 21.11 0.01 -11.75
C ARG A 234 19.99 0.74 -12.51
N LEU A 235 18.85 0.09 -12.74
CA LEU A 235 17.71 0.70 -13.44
C LEU A 235 17.17 1.93 -12.70
N LEU A 236 17.15 1.90 -11.36
CA LEU A 236 16.81 3.08 -10.55
C LEU A 236 17.84 4.20 -10.69
N THR A 237 19.13 3.87 -10.85
CA THR A 237 20.21 4.84 -11.04
C THR A 237 20.14 5.53 -12.39
N GLU A 238 19.83 4.78 -13.44
CA GLU A 238 19.62 5.31 -14.79
C GLU A 238 18.38 6.22 -14.84
N GLY A 239 17.44 6.04 -13.89
CA GLY A 239 16.18 6.78 -13.79
C GLY A 239 15.07 6.06 -14.55
N VAL A 240 13.97 5.76 -13.86
CA VAL A 240 12.80 5.13 -14.47
C VAL A 240 12.18 6.10 -15.50
N PRO A 241 12.08 5.75 -16.79
CA PRO A 241 11.52 6.63 -17.81
C PRO A 241 10.05 6.97 -17.51
N GLU A 242 9.58 8.11 -18.03
CA GLU A 242 8.18 8.53 -17.91
C GLU A 242 7.23 7.46 -18.47
N GLY A 243 6.12 7.23 -17.78
CA GLY A 243 5.11 6.25 -18.17
C GLY A 243 5.49 4.79 -17.89
N ARG A 244 6.66 4.51 -17.28
CA ARG A 244 7.12 3.15 -16.98
C ARG A 244 7.03 2.81 -15.50
N THR A 245 6.94 1.51 -15.23
CA THR A 245 6.96 0.94 -13.89
C THR A 245 8.10 -0.06 -13.74
N LEU A 246 8.85 0.04 -12.64
CA LEU A 246 9.84 -0.95 -12.22
C LEU A 246 9.32 -1.67 -10.97
N LEU A 247 9.19 -3.00 -11.03
CA LEU A 247 8.71 -3.85 -9.95
C LEU A 247 9.77 -4.92 -9.60
N PRO A 248 10.52 -4.75 -8.50
CA PRO A 248 11.52 -5.73 -8.08
C PRO A 248 10.95 -6.82 -7.16
N ALA A 249 11.52 -8.02 -7.22
CA ALA A 249 11.45 -9.04 -6.19
C ALA A 249 12.85 -9.61 -5.93
N TRP A 250 13.28 -9.58 -4.67
CA TRP A 250 14.66 -9.86 -4.28
C TRP A 250 14.71 -10.48 -2.87
N THR A 251 15.80 -11.14 -2.53
CA THR A 251 15.99 -11.81 -1.24
C THR A 251 16.77 -10.92 -0.27
N PHE A 252 16.38 -10.96 1.01
CA PHE A 252 17.08 -10.32 2.12
C PHE A 252 17.17 -11.32 3.29
N GLY A 253 18.27 -12.06 3.35
CA GLY A 253 18.44 -13.17 4.29
C GLY A 253 17.37 -14.24 4.07
N GLU A 254 16.60 -14.55 5.11
CA GLU A 254 15.50 -15.53 5.05
C GLU A 254 14.16 -14.93 4.58
N ARG A 255 14.19 -13.76 3.97
CA ARG A 255 12.98 -13.05 3.50
C ARG A 255 13.02 -12.85 2.00
N LEU A 256 11.87 -12.99 1.36
CA LEU A 256 11.60 -12.47 0.04
C LEU A 256 10.94 -11.10 0.17
N VAL A 257 11.47 -10.12 -0.53
CA VAL A 257 10.96 -8.74 -0.55
C VAL A 257 10.48 -8.42 -1.95
N MET A 258 9.20 -8.06 -2.09
CA MET A 258 8.59 -7.58 -3.32
C MET A 258 8.30 -6.08 -3.22
N GLY A 259 8.66 -5.34 -4.25
CA GLY A 259 8.61 -3.88 -4.26
C GLY A 259 9.77 -3.21 -3.51
N PRO A 260 9.65 -1.91 -3.21
CA PRO A 260 8.56 -1.04 -3.66
C PRO A 260 8.56 -0.92 -5.18
N LEU A 261 7.38 -0.88 -5.80
CA LEU A 261 7.31 -0.47 -7.20
C LEU A 261 7.72 0.99 -7.31
N THR A 262 8.39 1.32 -8.41
CA THR A 262 8.67 2.69 -8.80
C THR A 262 7.93 2.98 -10.09
N ASP A 263 6.91 3.84 -10.04
CA ASP A 263 6.16 4.29 -11.20
C ASP A 263 6.37 5.79 -11.45
N THR A 264 6.33 6.16 -12.72
CA THR A 264 6.35 7.56 -13.19
C THR A 264 5.07 7.91 -13.93
N THR A 265 4.08 7.00 -13.90
CA THR A 265 2.76 7.14 -14.53
C THR A 265 1.81 8.01 -13.71
N ALA A 266 2.13 8.28 -12.43
CA ALA A 266 1.35 9.14 -11.56
C ALA A 266 1.81 10.61 -11.70
N THR A 267 0.87 11.49 -12.04
CA THR A 267 1.07 12.92 -12.28
C THR A 267 1.55 13.64 -11.00
N THR A 268 2.76 14.20 -11.07
CA THR A 268 3.25 15.43 -10.42
C THR A 268 3.22 15.65 -8.89
N ASP A 269 2.73 14.73 -8.05
CA ASP A 269 2.99 14.83 -6.60
C ASP A 269 4.18 13.94 -6.20
N ALA A 270 5.38 14.49 -6.31
CA ALA A 270 6.64 13.88 -5.85
C ALA A 270 6.66 13.57 -4.33
N THR A 271 5.60 13.95 -3.61
CA THR A 271 5.37 13.67 -2.18
C THR A 271 4.48 12.44 -1.93
N ALA A 272 3.87 11.86 -2.98
CA ALA A 272 2.90 10.75 -2.84
C ALA A 272 3.49 9.37 -3.15
N THR A 273 4.72 9.28 -3.68
CA THR A 273 5.42 8.01 -3.88
C THR A 273 6.28 7.69 -2.66
N GLY A 274 6.09 6.50 -2.07
CA GLY A 274 6.99 6.03 -1.00
C GLY A 274 8.44 5.91 -1.49
N GLY A 275 9.34 5.57 -0.59
CA GLY A 275 10.75 5.35 -0.89
C GLY A 275 10.99 4.25 -1.93
N CYS A 276 12.07 4.37 -2.69
CA CYS A 276 12.49 3.36 -3.66
C CYS A 276 13.17 2.14 -2.99
N TRP A 277 13.63 1.19 -3.82
CA TRP A 277 14.41 0.03 -3.37
C TRP A 277 15.60 0.39 -2.46
N SER A 278 16.35 1.44 -2.76
CA SER A 278 17.47 1.89 -1.90
C SER A 278 17.00 2.35 -0.52
N CYS A 279 15.82 2.98 -0.43
CA CYS A 279 15.22 3.31 0.87
C CYS A 279 14.87 2.05 1.64
N ALA A 280 14.26 1.06 0.98
CA ALA A 280 13.93 -0.22 1.59
C ALA A 280 15.17 -0.94 2.13
N LEU A 281 16.25 -1.05 1.33
CA LEU A 281 17.49 -1.69 1.75
C LEU A 281 18.17 -0.95 2.93
N LEU A 282 18.17 0.39 2.93
CA LEU A 282 18.70 1.16 4.07
C LEU A 282 17.92 0.89 5.36
N ARG A 283 16.59 0.79 5.28
CA ARG A 283 15.74 0.51 6.45
C ARG A 283 15.88 -0.94 6.92
N LEU A 284 15.86 -1.91 6.01
CA LEU A 284 16.09 -3.32 6.32
C LEU A 284 17.46 -3.55 6.96
N GLY A 285 18.50 -2.87 6.46
CA GLY A 285 19.84 -2.94 7.04
C GLY A 285 19.93 -2.37 8.46
N ALA A 286 19.20 -1.30 8.75
CA ALA A 286 19.17 -0.73 10.09
C ALA A 286 18.32 -1.55 11.06
N ASN A 287 17.15 -2.00 10.61
CA ASN A 287 16.12 -2.57 11.48
C ASN A 287 16.20 -4.11 11.63
N VAL A 288 16.78 -4.81 10.65
CA VAL A 288 16.73 -6.28 10.57
C VAL A 288 18.13 -6.88 10.64
N ASP A 289 18.96 -6.63 9.62
CA ASP A 289 20.32 -7.18 9.58
C ASP A 289 21.29 -6.33 8.75
N GLY A 290 22.22 -5.68 9.44
CA GLY A 290 23.25 -4.87 8.79
C GLY A 290 24.23 -5.68 7.94
N GLY A 291 24.46 -6.96 8.27
CA GLY A 291 25.37 -7.84 7.53
C GLY A 291 24.86 -8.15 6.12
N THR A 292 23.61 -8.59 6.02
CA THR A 292 22.92 -8.85 4.75
C THR A 292 22.86 -7.58 3.90
N ALA A 293 22.52 -6.43 4.51
CA ALA A 293 22.50 -5.16 3.79
C ALA A 293 23.89 -4.77 3.25
N ALA A 294 24.95 -4.93 4.05
CA ALA A 294 26.31 -4.66 3.63
C ALA A 294 26.77 -5.56 2.46
N ALA A 295 26.36 -6.83 2.46
CA ALA A 295 26.64 -7.75 1.36
C ALA A 295 25.98 -7.29 0.04
N LEU A 296 24.69 -6.92 0.08
CA LEU A 296 23.97 -6.40 -1.08
C LEU A 296 24.54 -5.06 -1.56
N TRP A 297 24.90 -4.15 -0.66
CA TRP A 297 25.57 -2.91 -1.03
C TRP A 297 26.93 -3.15 -1.68
N SER A 298 27.67 -4.16 -1.22
CA SER A 298 28.96 -4.54 -1.81
C SER A 298 28.79 -5.11 -3.23
N GLU A 299 27.75 -5.91 -3.46
CA GLU A 299 27.38 -6.41 -4.79
C GLU A 299 27.01 -5.26 -5.73
N VAL A 300 26.09 -4.40 -5.29
CA VAL A 300 25.59 -3.26 -6.06
C VAL A 300 26.70 -2.26 -6.39
N ALA A 301 27.67 -2.08 -5.49
CA ALA A 301 28.85 -1.23 -5.71
C ALA A 301 29.87 -1.87 -6.68
N GLY A 302 29.67 -3.12 -7.12
CA GLY A 302 30.62 -3.87 -7.92
C GLY A 302 31.87 -4.32 -7.16
N GLY A 303 31.87 -4.18 -5.82
CA GLY A 303 32.99 -4.57 -4.96
C GLY A 303 32.95 -6.04 -4.55
N ALA A 304 31.79 -6.68 -4.63
CA ALA A 304 31.61 -8.11 -4.39
C ALA A 304 30.85 -8.76 -5.56
N ARG A 305 31.05 -10.07 -5.73
CA ARG A 305 30.11 -10.87 -6.53
C ARG A 305 28.88 -11.12 -5.69
N GLY A 306 27.72 -11.23 -6.31
CA GLY A 306 26.50 -11.66 -5.66
C GLY A 306 26.72 -13.03 -5.01
N THR A 307 26.90 -13.03 -3.70
CA THR A 307 26.86 -14.22 -2.86
C THR A 307 25.70 -13.96 -1.93
N GLU A 308 24.63 -14.73 -1.99
CA GLU A 308 23.52 -14.54 -1.05
C GLU A 308 23.93 -15.15 0.30
N PRO A 309 24.36 -14.36 1.29
CA PRO A 309 24.81 -14.93 2.55
C PRO A 309 23.57 -15.37 3.32
N GLY A 310 23.37 -16.67 3.46
CA GLY A 310 22.23 -17.24 4.19
C GLY A 310 20.91 -17.35 3.41
N ALA A 311 20.87 -17.02 2.11
CA ALA A 311 19.65 -17.24 1.34
C ALA A 311 19.53 -18.70 0.82
N PRO A 312 18.32 -19.26 0.75
CA PRO A 312 18.08 -20.62 0.30
C PRO A 312 18.17 -20.75 -1.23
N GLY A 313 19.29 -20.36 -1.86
CA GLY A 313 19.48 -20.47 -3.32
C GLY A 313 18.34 -19.83 -4.14
N PRO A 314 18.16 -20.20 -5.43
CA PRO A 314 16.99 -19.78 -6.18
C PRO A 314 15.73 -20.37 -5.56
N LEU A 315 14.66 -19.57 -5.46
CA LEU A 315 13.36 -20.05 -5.02
C LEU A 315 12.87 -21.15 -5.97
N THR A 316 12.31 -22.22 -5.41
CA THR A 316 11.78 -23.35 -6.17
C THR A 316 10.42 -23.80 -5.65
N GLY A 317 9.67 -24.51 -6.50
CA GLY A 317 8.41 -25.15 -6.15
C GLY A 317 7.33 -24.15 -5.68
N PRO A 318 6.61 -24.44 -4.59
CA PRO A 318 5.51 -23.59 -4.13
C PRO A 318 5.90 -22.15 -3.80
N LEU A 319 7.09 -21.91 -3.25
CA LEU A 319 7.56 -20.56 -2.92
C LEU A 319 7.76 -19.71 -4.18
N ALA A 320 8.39 -20.28 -5.20
CA ALA A 320 8.54 -19.62 -6.50
C ALA A 320 7.17 -19.34 -7.14
N ALA A 321 6.23 -20.29 -7.03
CA ALA A 321 4.87 -20.13 -7.54
C ALA A 321 4.10 -19.02 -6.81
N MET A 322 4.21 -18.93 -5.49
CA MET A 322 3.60 -17.87 -4.70
C MET A 322 4.15 -16.50 -5.11
N CYS A 323 5.49 -16.35 -5.14
CA CYS A 323 6.13 -15.09 -5.53
C CYS A 323 5.78 -14.68 -6.97
N GLY A 324 5.90 -15.61 -7.92
CA GLY A 324 5.62 -15.33 -9.33
C GLY A 324 4.16 -14.91 -9.56
N ASN A 325 3.19 -15.61 -8.93
CA ASN A 325 1.79 -15.23 -9.05
C ASN A 325 1.47 -13.88 -8.37
N LEU A 326 2.11 -13.56 -7.24
CA LEU A 326 1.99 -12.25 -6.59
C LEU A 326 2.54 -11.14 -7.49
N LEU A 327 3.70 -11.34 -8.14
CA LEU A 327 4.25 -10.40 -9.12
C LEU A 327 3.30 -10.19 -10.30
N ALA A 328 2.78 -11.28 -10.88
CA ALA A 328 1.82 -11.19 -11.98
C ALA A 328 0.56 -10.41 -11.57
N TYR A 329 0.10 -10.59 -10.33
CA TYR A 329 -1.06 -9.89 -9.81
C TYR A 329 -0.78 -8.41 -9.51
N GLU A 330 0.41 -8.06 -9.01
CA GLU A 330 0.86 -6.67 -8.92
C GLU A 330 0.85 -5.97 -10.28
N VAL A 331 1.39 -6.62 -11.31
CA VAL A 331 1.36 -6.09 -12.69
C VAL A 331 -0.07 -5.93 -13.18
N PHE A 332 -0.95 -6.90 -12.93
CA PHE A 332 -2.37 -6.81 -13.27
C PHE A 332 -3.05 -5.63 -12.56
N ARG A 333 -2.74 -5.38 -11.29
CA ARG A 333 -3.23 -4.21 -10.52
C ARG A 333 -2.78 -2.90 -11.15
N VAL A 334 -1.47 -2.75 -11.44
CA VAL A 334 -0.89 -1.53 -12.02
C VAL A 334 -1.52 -1.19 -13.37
N THR A 335 -1.64 -2.18 -14.26
CA THR A 335 -2.03 -1.98 -15.66
C THR A 335 -3.54 -1.88 -15.88
N SER A 336 -4.34 -2.69 -15.17
CA SER A 336 -5.81 -2.60 -15.23
C SER A 336 -6.37 -1.47 -14.37
N GLY A 337 -5.64 -1.09 -13.32
CA GLY A 337 -6.10 -0.17 -12.27
C GLY A 337 -7.27 -0.71 -11.46
N VAL A 338 -7.46 -2.03 -11.41
CA VAL A 338 -8.57 -2.67 -10.65
C VAL A 338 -8.56 -2.29 -9.18
N GLN A 339 -7.36 -2.22 -8.61
CA GLN A 339 -7.07 -1.80 -7.25
C GLN A 339 -5.70 -1.10 -7.27
N PRO A 340 -5.38 -0.26 -6.26
CA PRO A 340 -4.03 0.19 -6.06
C PRO A 340 -3.08 -1.01 -5.96
N ALA A 341 -1.93 -0.92 -6.63
CA ALA A 341 -0.88 -1.91 -6.49
C ALA A 341 -0.38 -1.92 -5.05
N GLU A 342 -0.25 -3.11 -4.49
CA GLU A 342 0.09 -3.27 -3.08
C GLU A 342 1.56 -2.97 -2.83
N THR A 343 2.42 -2.97 -3.84
CA THR A 343 3.83 -2.54 -3.72
C THR A 343 4.02 -1.05 -3.96
N ARG A 344 2.93 -0.28 -4.13
CA ARG A 344 3.02 1.19 -4.26
C ARG A 344 3.34 1.82 -2.92
N GLY A 345 4.55 2.37 -2.81
CA GLY A 345 5.04 3.04 -1.60
C GLY A 345 5.29 2.12 -0.40
N GLN A 346 5.21 0.80 -0.60
CA GLN A 346 5.40 -0.21 0.42
C GLN A 346 6.01 -1.49 -0.15
N VAL A 347 6.54 -2.35 0.70
CA VAL A 347 7.04 -3.68 0.34
C VAL A 347 6.11 -4.78 0.85
N LEU A 348 6.06 -5.89 0.13
CA LEU A 348 5.58 -7.16 0.66
C LEU A 348 6.78 -7.98 1.11
N ILE A 349 6.80 -8.35 2.38
CA ILE A 349 7.87 -9.16 2.97
C ILE A 349 7.28 -10.51 3.30
N GLN A 350 7.79 -11.53 2.63
CA GLN A 350 7.45 -12.93 2.90
C GLN A 350 8.60 -13.61 3.64
N ASP A 351 8.32 -14.13 4.82
CA ASP A 351 9.25 -15.03 5.52
C ASP A 351 9.32 -16.37 4.78
N LEU A 352 10.53 -16.82 4.44
CA LEU A 352 10.72 -18.04 3.64
C LEU A 352 10.55 -19.32 4.45
N GLN A 353 10.55 -19.24 5.79
CA GLN A 353 10.35 -20.38 6.69
C GLN A 353 8.90 -20.47 7.17
N SER A 354 8.35 -19.40 7.72
CA SER A 354 6.98 -19.37 8.27
C SER A 354 5.91 -19.17 7.20
N LEU A 355 6.29 -18.63 6.04
CA LEU A 355 5.40 -18.21 4.96
C LEU A 355 4.48 -17.03 5.34
N ASP A 356 4.75 -16.37 6.46
CA ASP A 356 4.03 -15.15 6.84
C ASP A 356 4.34 -14.04 5.84
N VAL A 357 3.29 -13.30 5.45
CA VAL A 357 3.38 -12.18 4.52
C VAL A 357 2.92 -10.92 5.24
N LEU A 358 3.76 -9.89 5.20
CA LEU A 358 3.49 -8.57 5.77
C LEU A 358 3.64 -7.51 4.68
N ALA A 359 2.76 -6.51 4.70
CA ALA A 359 2.91 -5.29 3.91
C ALA A 359 3.40 -4.17 4.82
N GLU A 360 4.53 -3.55 4.48
CA GLU A 360 5.08 -2.43 5.26
C GLU A 360 5.39 -1.21 4.38
N PRO A 361 4.89 -0.01 4.74
CA PRO A 361 5.24 1.22 4.04
C PRO A 361 6.75 1.44 4.07
N VAL A 362 7.27 2.00 2.98
CA VAL A 362 8.67 2.40 2.90
C VAL A 362 8.70 3.92 2.83
N PRO A 363 8.89 4.64 3.96
CA PRO A 363 9.10 6.07 3.90
C PRO A 363 10.42 6.39 3.17
N PRO A 364 10.51 7.50 2.41
CA PRO A 364 11.77 7.97 1.86
C PRO A 364 12.86 8.06 2.93
N HIS A 365 14.04 7.53 2.61
CA HIS A 365 15.17 7.55 3.52
C HIS A 365 16.01 8.82 3.28
N PRO A 366 16.36 9.62 4.31
CA PRO A 366 17.06 10.90 4.11
C PRO A 366 18.49 10.76 3.56
N ARG A 367 19.10 9.58 3.73
CA ARG A 367 20.39 9.22 3.07
C ARG A 367 20.24 8.63 1.66
N CYS A 368 19.03 8.42 1.16
CA CYS A 368 18.83 7.84 -0.17
C CYS A 368 19.13 8.87 -1.25
N ARG A 369 20.12 8.63 -2.10
CA ARG A 369 20.46 9.56 -3.19
C ARG A 369 19.35 9.80 -4.21
N HIS A 370 18.36 8.91 -4.30
CA HIS A 370 17.27 8.98 -5.28
C HIS A 370 16.04 9.73 -4.73
N CYS A 371 15.73 9.50 -3.45
CA CYS A 371 14.49 9.99 -2.82
C CYS A 371 14.74 11.07 -1.76
N ALA A 372 15.99 11.29 -1.34
CA ALA A 372 16.27 12.34 -0.38
C ALA A 372 15.89 13.71 -0.98
N PRO A 373 15.22 14.57 -0.20
CA PRO A 373 14.87 15.90 -0.68
C PRO A 373 16.14 16.66 -1.07
N SER A 374 16.21 17.08 -2.33
CA SER A 374 17.29 17.92 -2.82
C SER A 374 17.13 19.32 -2.24
N GLY A 375 18.09 19.78 -1.44
CA GLY A 375 18.12 21.16 -0.94
C GLY A 375 17.01 21.49 0.06
N ALA A 376 16.76 20.64 1.05
CA ALA A 376 15.94 21.02 2.20
C ALA A 376 16.43 22.38 2.73
N PRO A 377 15.59 23.43 2.70
CA PRO A 377 15.97 24.72 3.26
C PRO A 377 16.42 24.49 4.69
N VAL A 378 17.59 24.99 5.08
CA VAL A 378 17.91 25.13 6.49
C VAL A 378 16.80 26.01 7.05
N PRO A 379 15.90 25.51 7.92
CA PRO A 379 14.87 26.37 8.47
C PRO A 379 15.59 27.53 9.15
N ALA A 380 15.21 28.77 8.81
CA ALA A 380 15.62 29.93 9.58
C ALA A 380 15.41 29.59 11.05
N SER A 381 16.40 29.88 11.92
CA SER A 381 16.41 29.50 13.33
C SER A 381 14.99 29.52 13.85
N PRO A 382 14.42 28.39 14.30
CA PRO A 382 13.08 28.42 14.87
C PRO A 382 13.13 29.53 15.92
N GLY A 383 12.11 30.38 15.94
CA GLY A 383 11.95 31.35 17.01
C GLY A 383 11.99 30.65 18.37
N THR A 384 11.74 31.39 19.45
CA THR A 384 11.69 30.82 20.80
C THR A 384 10.96 29.47 20.80
N PRO A 385 11.61 28.35 21.14
CA PRO A 385 11.01 27.03 21.01
C PRO A 385 9.73 27.00 21.83
N GLU A 386 8.58 26.90 21.15
CA GLU A 386 7.32 26.67 21.84
C GLU A 386 7.39 25.28 22.45
N VAL A 387 7.25 25.20 23.76
CA VAL A 387 7.06 23.93 24.45
C VAL A 387 5.74 23.36 23.90
N PRO A 388 5.75 22.18 23.25
CA PRO A 388 4.54 21.57 22.75
C PRO A 388 3.53 21.47 23.89
N ARG A 389 2.43 22.23 23.78
CA ARG A 389 1.38 22.17 24.78
C ARG A 389 0.78 20.78 24.71
N THR A 390 0.73 20.12 25.85
CA THR A 390 -0.11 18.95 26.02
C THR A 390 -1.55 19.30 25.68
N PRO A 391 -2.22 18.56 24.79
CA PRO A 391 -3.66 18.53 24.84
C PRO A 391 -4.03 17.95 26.20
N SER A 392 -4.43 18.82 27.14
CA SER A 392 -5.17 18.39 28.32
C SER A 392 -6.55 18.04 27.80
N VAL A 393 -6.77 16.75 27.57
CA VAL A 393 -8.02 16.27 27.02
C VAL A 393 -9.16 16.60 27.99
N ALA A 394 -10.05 17.52 27.61
CA ALA A 394 -11.17 17.95 28.43
C ALA A 394 -12.41 17.05 28.24
N GLY A 395 -12.45 16.27 27.14
CA GLY A 395 -13.59 15.42 26.77
C GLY A 395 -13.23 14.21 25.91
N ALA A 396 -14.18 13.30 25.74
CA ALA A 396 -13.98 12.02 25.04
C ALA A 396 -13.65 12.18 23.54
N GLU A 397 -14.19 13.20 22.88
CA GLU A 397 -13.95 13.48 21.45
C GLU A 397 -12.49 13.88 21.18
N GLU A 398 -11.93 14.77 22.00
CA GLU A 398 -10.52 15.16 21.94
C GLU A 398 -9.58 13.97 22.24
N ALA A 399 -10.01 13.04 23.11
CA ALA A 399 -9.25 11.82 23.39
C ALA A 399 -9.14 10.92 22.16
N GLN A 400 -10.26 10.78 21.44
CA GLN A 400 -10.35 9.97 20.25
C GLN A 400 -9.49 10.54 19.12
N GLU A 401 -9.54 11.87 18.91
CA GLU A 401 -8.71 12.54 17.90
C GLU A 401 -7.21 12.35 18.14
N VAL A 402 -6.76 12.40 19.40
CA VAL A 402 -5.36 12.14 19.77
C VAL A 402 -4.96 10.69 19.44
N VAL A 403 -5.83 9.73 19.73
CA VAL A 403 -5.58 8.31 19.41
C VAL A 403 -5.57 8.08 17.91
N ASP A 404 -6.50 8.67 17.16
CA ASP A 404 -6.57 8.54 15.70
C ASP A 404 -5.33 9.15 15.03
N THR A 405 -4.88 10.32 15.50
CA THR A 405 -3.65 10.97 15.04
C THR A 405 -2.41 10.12 15.33
N LEU A 406 -2.33 9.54 16.54
CA LEU A 406 -1.25 8.62 16.91
C LEU A 406 -1.28 7.37 16.01
N ASN A 407 -2.44 6.77 15.80
CA ASN A 407 -2.58 5.56 14.99
C ASN A 407 -2.20 5.82 13.53
N ALA A 408 -2.59 6.96 12.95
CA ALA A 408 -2.17 7.38 11.63
C ALA A 408 -0.64 7.53 11.54
N THR A 409 -0.04 8.24 12.50
CA THR A 409 1.42 8.46 12.55
C THR A 409 2.19 7.16 12.76
N ALA A 410 1.76 6.35 13.72
CA ALA A 410 2.39 5.06 14.03
C ALA A 410 2.26 4.07 12.86
N SER A 411 1.12 4.08 12.16
CA SER A 411 0.92 3.24 10.98
C SER A 411 1.86 3.60 9.83
N ALA A 412 2.26 4.86 9.71
CA ALA A 412 3.20 5.30 8.69
C ALA A 412 4.68 5.08 9.06
N LEU A 413 5.02 5.18 10.36
CA LEU A 413 6.42 5.30 10.80
C LEU A 413 6.95 4.13 11.65
N VAL A 414 6.07 3.39 12.34
CA VAL A 414 6.46 2.33 13.27
C VAL A 414 6.21 0.97 12.62
N ARG A 415 7.27 0.36 12.10
CA ARG A 415 7.23 -0.94 11.42
C ARG A 415 8.52 -1.73 11.67
N PRO A 416 8.45 -3.03 11.94
CA PRO A 416 9.63 -3.80 12.35
C PRO A 416 10.70 -3.92 11.27
N HIS A 417 10.36 -3.89 9.98
CA HIS A 417 11.35 -4.07 8.91
C HIS A 417 11.69 -2.75 8.19
N THR A 418 10.70 -1.96 7.80
CA THR A 418 10.93 -0.74 6.97
C THR A 418 10.61 0.58 7.67
N GLY A 419 10.17 0.53 8.93
CA GLY A 419 9.79 1.70 9.71
C GLY A 419 10.95 2.68 9.95
N VAL A 420 10.62 3.93 10.26
CA VAL A 420 11.58 4.87 10.87
C VAL A 420 11.90 4.41 12.28
N PHE A 421 10.89 3.88 12.96
CA PHE A 421 10.96 3.25 14.26
C PHE A 421 10.49 1.81 14.14
N THR A 422 11.01 0.89 14.96
CA THR A 422 10.74 -0.55 14.79
C THR A 422 9.47 -0.99 15.52
N ARG A 423 9.35 -0.67 16.81
CA ARG A 423 8.21 -1.05 17.66
C ARG A 423 8.06 -0.16 18.89
N PHE A 424 6.88 -0.21 19.49
CA PHE A 424 6.71 0.17 20.89
C PHE A 424 7.11 -1.00 21.79
N ASP A 425 7.82 -0.69 22.87
CA ASP A 425 8.30 -1.63 23.89
C ASP A 425 7.75 -1.19 25.26
N ASP A 426 6.42 -1.09 25.36
CA ASP A 426 5.72 -0.54 26.51
C ASP A 426 4.67 -1.45 27.16
N ASP A 427 4.50 -2.67 26.64
CA ASP A 427 3.54 -3.66 27.16
C ASP A 427 3.85 -4.10 28.59
N ASP A 428 5.14 -4.28 28.92
CA ASP A 428 5.59 -4.71 30.25
C ASP A 428 5.81 -3.55 31.24
N LEU A 429 5.62 -2.31 30.81
CA LEU A 429 5.86 -1.13 31.66
C LEU A 429 4.68 -0.87 32.59
N THR A 430 4.97 -0.66 33.88
CA THR A 430 3.94 -0.28 34.86
C THR A 430 3.37 1.11 34.54
N GLN A 431 2.07 1.17 34.26
CA GLN A 431 1.36 2.38 33.82
C GLN A 431 0.79 3.22 34.97
N THR A 432 1.37 3.12 36.17
CA THR A 432 0.92 3.79 37.39
C THR A 432 2.14 4.26 38.21
N PRO A 433 2.19 5.51 38.71
CA PRO A 433 1.21 6.60 38.56
C PRO A 433 1.33 7.36 37.23
N LEU A 434 2.41 7.14 36.46
CA LEU A 434 2.69 7.78 35.18
C LEU A 434 2.46 6.79 34.04
N LYS A 435 1.97 7.28 32.91
CA LYS A 435 1.90 6.50 31.67
C LYS A 435 3.25 6.60 30.98
N VAL A 436 3.89 5.48 30.72
CA VAL A 436 5.24 5.44 30.17
C VAL A 436 5.22 4.64 28.87
N SER A 437 5.87 5.19 27.86
CA SER A 437 6.07 4.52 26.59
C SER A 437 7.55 4.54 26.21
N ARG A 438 7.95 3.50 25.49
CA ARG A 438 9.27 3.34 24.90
C ARG A 438 9.09 2.97 23.44
N VAL A 439 9.83 3.64 22.56
CA VAL A 439 9.91 3.30 21.13
C VAL A 439 11.34 2.97 20.77
N GLU A 440 11.53 1.93 19.95
CA GLU A 440 12.84 1.54 19.45
C GLU A 440 13.18 2.26 18.14
N LEU A 441 14.40 2.80 18.09
CA LEU A 441 14.97 3.50 16.95
C LEU A 441 16.29 2.82 16.58
N ALA A 442 16.36 2.21 15.40
CA ALA A 442 17.63 1.76 14.84
C ALA A 442 18.36 2.95 14.19
N LEU A 443 19.65 3.08 14.51
CA LEU A 443 20.53 4.09 13.94
C LEU A 443 21.40 3.48 12.84
N PRO A 444 21.90 4.30 11.90
CA PRO A 444 22.66 3.78 10.77
C PRO A 444 24.04 3.20 11.12
N ASP A 445 24.51 3.40 12.35
CA ASP A 445 25.74 2.80 12.88
C ASP A 445 25.53 1.38 13.44
N GLY A 446 24.30 0.85 13.35
CA GLY A 446 23.90 -0.45 13.87
C GLY A 446 23.43 -0.42 15.32
N THR A 447 23.42 0.74 15.98
CA THR A 447 22.93 0.88 17.35
C THR A 447 21.40 0.94 17.38
N VAL A 448 20.77 0.17 18.26
CA VAL A 448 19.35 0.31 18.57
C VAL A 448 19.19 1.11 19.85
N ARG A 449 18.42 2.21 19.80
CA ARG A 449 18.12 3.06 20.97
C ARG A 449 16.68 2.89 21.41
N ALA A 450 16.50 2.67 22.71
CA ALA A 450 15.21 2.73 23.38
C ALA A 450 14.89 4.17 23.83
N VAL A 451 13.96 4.83 23.15
CA VAL A 451 13.58 6.22 23.44
C VAL A 451 12.33 6.21 24.32
N THR A 452 12.47 6.68 25.56
CA THR A 452 11.40 6.65 26.56
C THR A 452 10.80 8.04 26.78
N ALA A 453 9.48 8.10 26.89
CA ALA A 453 8.74 9.28 27.31
C ALA A 453 7.60 8.90 28.25
N ALA A 454 7.12 9.88 29.01
CA ALA A 454 6.03 9.69 29.95
C ALA A 454 4.96 10.76 29.75
N ASP A 455 3.74 10.45 30.16
CA ASP A 455 2.61 11.34 30.20
C ASP A 455 1.78 11.11 31.47
N ILE A 456 1.19 12.18 32.00
CA ILE A 456 0.43 12.14 33.25
C ILE A 456 -1.01 11.67 33.05
N HIS A 457 -1.54 11.71 31.82
CA HIS A 457 -2.94 11.46 31.54
C HIS A 457 -3.17 10.10 30.86
N HIS A 458 -2.54 9.85 29.71
CA HIS A 458 -2.84 8.65 28.91
C HIS A 458 -1.63 8.11 28.14
N LEU A 459 -1.63 6.80 27.88
CA LEU A 459 -0.55 6.11 27.17
C LEU A 459 -0.33 6.65 25.75
N ALA A 460 -1.40 7.07 25.06
CA ALA A 460 -1.28 7.68 23.73
C ALA A 460 -0.42 8.97 23.75
N GLY A 461 -0.47 9.74 24.84
CA GLY A 461 0.36 10.93 25.02
C GLY A 461 1.83 10.55 25.23
N ALA A 462 2.09 9.51 26.02
CA ALA A 462 3.43 8.98 26.23
C ALA A 462 4.04 8.45 24.91
N ARG A 463 3.27 7.68 24.12
CA ARG A 463 3.68 7.17 22.80
C ARG A 463 3.99 8.32 21.82
N THR A 464 3.11 9.32 21.74
CA THR A 464 3.30 10.50 20.88
C THR A 464 4.60 11.24 21.24
N ARG A 465 4.86 11.47 22.53
CA ARG A 465 6.12 12.11 22.98
C ARG A 465 7.35 11.27 22.71
N ALA A 466 7.25 9.95 22.87
CA ALA A 466 8.35 9.03 22.58
C ALA A 466 8.71 9.11 21.09
N LEU A 467 7.70 9.12 20.21
CA LEU A 467 7.89 9.31 18.76
C LEU A 467 8.53 10.65 18.44
N HIS A 468 8.09 11.77 19.03
CA HIS A 468 8.71 13.08 18.78
C HIS A 468 10.17 13.12 19.23
N ARG A 469 10.49 12.58 20.42
CA ARG A 469 11.88 12.50 20.90
C ARG A 469 12.73 11.61 19.98
N ALA A 470 12.18 10.49 19.53
CA ALA A 470 12.87 9.59 18.63
C ALA A 470 13.07 10.23 17.24
N ALA A 471 12.13 11.05 16.77
CA ALA A 471 12.25 11.78 15.51
C ALA A 471 13.40 12.80 15.54
N VAL A 472 13.62 13.50 16.66
CA VAL A 472 14.78 14.39 16.83
C VAL A 472 16.08 13.59 16.74
N LEU A 473 16.19 12.46 17.46
CA LEU A 473 17.36 11.59 17.39
C LEU A 473 17.57 11.01 15.99
N HIS A 474 16.49 10.64 15.29
CA HIS A 474 16.56 10.16 13.92
C HIS A 474 17.11 11.25 12.99
N ALA A 475 16.64 12.49 13.13
CA ALA A 475 17.15 13.63 12.36
C ALA A 475 18.64 13.86 12.63
N ASP A 476 19.05 13.92 13.90
CA ASP A 476 20.43 14.20 14.32
C ASP A 476 21.44 13.15 13.80
N HIS A 477 21.04 11.87 13.80
CA HIS A 477 21.96 10.76 13.47
C HIS A 477 21.84 10.23 12.05
N THR A 478 20.73 10.49 11.35
CA THR A 478 20.44 9.85 10.05
C THR A 478 20.37 10.84 8.91
N VAL A 479 19.93 12.08 9.13
CA VAL A 479 19.86 13.08 8.06
C VAL A 479 21.28 13.60 7.80
N PRO A 480 21.80 13.52 6.56
CA PRO A 480 23.10 14.11 6.25
C PRO A 480 23.11 15.59 6.59
N ALA A 481 24.12 16.05 7.32
CA ALA A 481 24.31 17.47 7.56
C ALA A 481 24.49 18.20 6.22
N PRO A 482 23.91 19.41 6.04
CA PRO A 482 24.15 20.20 4.84
C PRO A 482 25.66 20.44 4.68
N ALA A 483 26.14 20.38 3.43
CA ALA A 483 27.53 20.70 3.14
C ALA A 483 27.80 22.14 3.60
N ALA A 484 28.82 22.29 4.43
CA ALA A 484 29.36 23.54 4.93
C ALA A 484 29.60 24.55 3.76
N GLY A 485 28.68 25.49 3.54
CA GLY A 485 28.91 26.69 2.73
C GLY A 485 29.65 27.77 3.52
N GLU A 486 30.25 28.77 2.85
CA GLU A 486 31.04 29.85 3.49
C GLU A 486 30.27 30.67 4.54
N GLU A 487 28.93 30.61 4.55
CA GLU A 487 28.08 31.23 5.57
C GLU A 487 27.71 30.23 6.67
N HIS A 488 28.64 29.98 7.59
CA HIS A 488 28.27 29.24 8.81
C HIS A 488 27.51 30.16 9.76
N GLY A 489 26.51 29.54 10.40
CA GLY A 489 25.59 30.16 11.36
C GLY A 489 26.28 31.02 12.40
N THR A 490 25.51 31.96 12.93
CA THR A 490 25.97 32.95 13.91
C THR A 490 26.73 32.26 15.05
N PRO A 491 28.02 32.54 15.25
CA PRO A 491 28.76 32.01 16.40
C PRO A 491 28.05 32.45 17.68
N LEU A 492 27.45 31.49 18.37
CA LEU A 492 26.81 31.71 19.66
C LEU A 492 27.90 31.63 20.73
N ALA A 493 28.05 32.70 21.51
CA ALA A 493 28.93 32.68 22.67
C ALA A 493 28.48 31.58 23.65
N PRO A 494 29.39 30.94 24.41
CA PRO A 494 29.01 29.94 25.43
C PRO A 494 27.93 30.44 26.41
N ALA A 495 27.89 31.75 26.69
CA ALA A 495 26.87 32.39 27.51
C ALA A 495 25.44 32.33 26.90
N ALA A 496 25.32 32.22 25.57
CA ALA A 496 24.04 32.03 24.90
C ALA A 496 23.50 30.59 25.01
N PHE A 497 24.35 29.63 25.41
CA PHE A 497 23.97 28.26 25.75
C PHE A 497 23.66 28.09 27.24
N ALA A 498 23.65 29.17 28.03
CA ALA A 498 23.18 29.13 29.41
C ALA A 498 21.67 28.84 29.40
N THR A 499 21.32 27.56 29.35
CA THR A 499 19.97 27.07 29.62
C THR A 499 19.53 27.61 30.97
N PHE A 500 18.30 28.12 31.02
CA PHE A 500 17.55 28.64 32.16
C PHE A 500 17.71 27.76 33.42
N GLY A 501 18.84 27.90 34.09
CA GLY A 501 19.23 27.13 35.27
C GLY A 501 18.94 27.91 36.55
N GLY A 502 17.87 28.70 36.58
CA GLY A 502 17.34 29.35 37.80
C GLY A 502 18.34 30.09 38.68
N THR A 503 19.50 30.48 38.16
CA THR A 503 20.57 31.16 38.90
C THR A 503 21.10 32.25 37.99
N ASP A 504 20.34 33.35 37.92
CA ASP A 504 20.88 34.63 37.50
C ASP A 504 21.94 35.04 38.52
N ASP A 505 23.17 34.57 38.33
CA ASP A 505 24.34 35.11 39.00
C ASP A 505 24.72 36.40 38.29
N THR A 506 23.90 37.43 38.48
CA THR A 506 24.35 38.81 38.28
C THR A 506 25.02 39.21 39.58
N PRO A 507 26.36 39.32 39.67
CA PRO A 507 26.99 39.85 40.87
C PRO A 507 26.48 41.28 41.04
N ALA A 508 25.80 41.53 42.16
CA ALA A 508 25.42 42.87 42.56
C ALA A 508 26.69 43.72 42.58
N ALA A 509 26.78 44.70 41.67
CA ALA A 509 27.84 45.69 41.68
C ALA A 509 27.76 46.46 43.01
N ALA A 510 28.89 46.51 43.71
CA ALA A 510 29.10 47.27 44.93
C ALA A 510 29.11 48.78 44.67
#